data_AF-A0A496Q2K1-F1
#
_entry.id   AF-A0A496Q2K1-F1
#
_cell.length_a   1.000
_cell.length_b   1.000
_cell.length_c   1.000
_cell.angle_alpha   90.00
_cell.angle_beta   90.00
_cell.angle_gamma   90.00
#
_symmetry.space_group_name_H-M   'P 1'
#
loop_
_entity.id
_entity.type
_entity.pdbx_description
1 polymer ?
#
loop_
_entity_poly.entity_id
_entity_poly.type
_entity_poly.pdbx_seq_one_letter_code
_entity_poly.pdbx_strand_id
1 'polypeptide(L)'
;MVRCPAGLRGIRARIPETESMADVSGKLTARPWWSWFPHLITAVGPLAVLLAISMSADRLSGADRIESSSVPEYLIGDLAIEDVVVPAGLTPLDPGLELGLNGRVSGRLWVYRRDLDITARVVEELQADFVRSQDRFRKVLIDGFGELPVQRRDVNSVRFRSLQATFQNRNEGFPVNYQLAVSWAYELDDSHFFLPVSLSVFESFVGRAIVPDGAGRPEDGDRVLIVPAGQIGDDDRPVTEILEGAARIDGNSVDEISDIRERVYRALAGESLILAEYVAQRIEPNAEVDHDLTTGLRLHMEWVDALSARLAAGTIIVRKGDRITEDTLLLLAELETAMAESRTIRRSDGSLRSPSWLPSVFSFERLKSVNGWIVGLGLALLISTAIWTTSRLTRSKTRLPAVISESEEAGFSSGAGRDENTVLIRALRDRTVQALYSQHREFLAHERSATELLKDFENRIATLEPRAQEKIHRYELKIEELERQLADKEAENRELIRNQIESTRREIARELSGVNFENN
;
A
#
# COMPACT_ATOMS: atom_id res chain seq x y z
N MET A 1 60.55 23.58 -52.16
CA MET A 1 60.05 22.86 -53.36
C MET A 1 58.63 22.41 -53.06
N VAL A 2 57.65 22.89 -53.88
CA VAL A 2 56.32 22.30 -54.16
C VAL A 2 55.32 22.20 -52.99
N ARG A 3 54.07 22.67 -52.98
CA ARG A 3 53.21 23.62 -53.74
C ARG A 3 51.92 23.74 -52.89
N CYS A 4 51.36 24.93 -52.70
CA CYS A 4 49.93 25.10 -52.32
C CYS A 4 49.02 24.82 -53.54
N PRO A 5 47.69 24.59 -53.35
CA PRO A 5 46.70 25.69 -53.39
C PRO A 5 45.56 25.55 -52.36
N ALA A 6 45.16 26.59 -51.63
CA ALA A 6 44.18 27.64 -51.97
C ALA A 6 42.70 27.20 -51.92
N GLY A 7 41.90 27.84 -51.05
CA GLY A 7 40.44 27.87 -51.19
C GLY A 7 39.61 27.96 -49.90
N LEU A 8 39.61 29.11 -49.21
CA LEU A 8 38.55 29.45 -48.25
C LEU A 8 38.11 30.91 -48.44
N ARG A 9 36.99 31.09 -49.14
CA ARG A 9 36.25 32.36 -49.23
C ARG A 9 34.92 32.21 -48.49
N GLY A 10 34.76 33.02 -47.45
CA GLY A 10 33.59 33.85 -47.14
C GLY A 10 32.20 33.21 -47.08
N ILE A 11 31.69 33.06 -45.85
CA ILE A 11 30.26 33.22 -45.57
C ILE A 11 30.13 34.18 -44.38
N ARG A 12 29.67 35.41 -44.67
CA ARG A 12 29.22 36.42 -43.70
C ARG A 12 27.92 35.92 -43.06
N ALA A 13 27.91 35.73 -41.76
CA ALA A 13 26.69 35.59 -40.98
C ALA A 13 25.93 36.92 -40.99
N ARG A 14 24.67 36.88 -41.44
CA ARG A 14 23.73 38.00 -41.49
C ARG A 14 22.93 37.96 -40.18
N ILE A 15 23.14 38.94 -39.31
CA ILE A 15 22.29 39.23 -38.15
C ILE A 15 21.07 39.98 -38.70
N PRO A 16 19.82 39.55 -38.45
CA PRO A 16 18.68 40.44 -38.61
C PRO A 16 18.48 41.24 -37.32
N GLU A 17 18.53 42.55 -37.52
CA GLU A 17 18.19 43.60 -36.58
C GLU A 17 16.75 43.51 -36.11
N THR A 18 16.56 43.99 -34.88
CA THR A 18 15.30 44.30 -34.22
C THR A 18 14.59 45.43 -34.96
N GLU A 19 13.40 45.17 -35.51
CA GLU A 19 12.49 46.24 -35.95
C GLU A 19 11.30 46.39 -35.00
N SER A 20 11.17 47.64 -34.59
CA SER A 20 10.15 48.25 -33.76
C SER A 20 8.87 48.50 -34.56
N MET A 21 7.75 48.00 -34.03
CA MET A 21 6.55 48.78 -33.72
C MET A 21 6.10 49.86 -34.73
N ALA A 22 5.09 49.54 -35.55
CA ALA A 22 4.00 50.47 -35.90
C ALA A 22 2.82 49.74 -36.57
N ASP A 23 1.66 49.87 -35.93
CA ASP A 23 0.37 50.20 -36.56
C ASP A 23 -0.31 49.18 -37.50
N VAL A 24 -1.27 48.41 -36.97
CA VAL A 24 -2.54 48.14 -37.67
C VAL A 24 -3.69 48.03 -36.66
N SER A 25 -4.48 49.09 -36.61
CA SER A 25 -5.81 49.22 -36.04
C SER A 25 -6.84 48.29 -36.72
N GLY A 26 -7.64 47.57 -35.93
CA GLY A 26 -8.68 46.65 -36.42
C GLY A 26 -9.76 46.30 -35.40
N LYS A 27 -10.66 47.28 -35.16
CA LYS A 27 -12.04 47.19 -34.62
C LYS A 27 -12.53 45.83 -34.08
N LEU A 28 -12.66 45.73 -32.75
CA LEU A 28 -13.63 44.83 -32.09
C LEU A 28 -14.33 45.60 -30.96
N THR A 29 -15.65 45.70 -31.10
CA THR A 29 -16.57 46.45 -30.25
C THR A 29 -16.75 45.77 -28.89
N ALA A 30 -16.29 46.43 -27.82
CA ALA A 30 -16.53 46.03 -26.45
C ALA A 30 -17.99 46.30 -26.04
N ARG A 31 -18.71 45.26 -25.62
CA ARG A 31 -19.96 45.38 -24.85
C ARG A 31 -19.62 45.42 -23.35
N PRO A 32 -20.21 46.33 -22.55
CA PRO A 32 -19.91 46.42 -21.14
C PRO A 32 -20.64 45.34 -20.33
N TRP A 33 -19.86 44.60 -19.56
CA TRP A 33 -20.20 43.49 -18.67
C TRP A 33 -21.06 43.84 -17.43
N TRP A 34 -21.61 45.06 -17.35
CA TRP A 34 -22.35 45.58 -16.18
C TRP A 34 -23.88 45.54 -16.36
N SER A 35 -24.38 44.87 -17.41
CA SER A 35 -25.82 44.82 -17.74
C SER A 35 -26.57 43.63 -17.13
N TRP A 36 -25.95 42.88 -16.21
CA TRP A 36 -26.61 41.84 -15.42
C TRP A 36 -26.78 42.33 -13.98
N PHE A 37 -27.72 43.27 -13.82
CA PHE A 37 -28.41 43.66 -12.58
C PHE A 37 -29.16 42.41 -11.99
N PRO A 38 -29.86 42.45 -10.83
CA PRO A 38 -29.43 42.87 -9.48
C PRO A 38 -30.28 42.28 -8.30
N HIS A 39 -29.78 41.42 -7.43
CA HIS A 39 -30.36 41.22 -6.09
C HIS A 39 -29.19 40.75 -5.21
N LEU A 40 -28.75 41.42 -4.14
CA LEU A 40 -29.43 41.57 -2.86
C LEU A 40 -28.59 42.54 -2.00
N ILE A 41 -29.16 43.69 -1.69
CA ILE A 41 -28.75 44.55 -0.57
C ILE A 41 -29.67 44.17 0.60
N THR A 42 -29.20 43.34 1.53
CA THR A 42 -29.70 43.22 2.92
C THR A 42 -28.79 42.29 3.70
N ALA A 43 -27.79 42.82 4.42
CA ALA A 43 -27.16 42.16 5.57
C ALA A 43 -26.14 43.09 6.27
N VAL A 44 -26.54 44.32 6.61
CA VAL A 44 -25.85 45.07 7.66
C VAL A 44 -26.55 44.70 8.96
N GLY A 45 -26.07 43.65 9.64
CA GLY A 45 -26.80 43.05 10.76
C GLY A 45 -26.01 42.18 11.75
N PRO A 46 -24.88 41.49 11.44
CA PRO A 46 -24.31 40.53 12.39
C PRO A 46 -22.96 40.96 13.02
N LEU A 47 -22.56 42.23 12.95
CA LEU A 47 -21.31 42.70 13.60
C LEU A 47 -21.51 43.18 15.05
N ALA A 48 -22.75 43.34 15.52
CA ALA A 48 -23.06 43.73 16.89
C ALA A 48 -23.27 42.55 17.85
N VAL A 49 -23.41 41.31 17.34
CA VAL A 49 -23.63 40.11 18.17
C VAL A 49 -22.31 39.42 18.57
N LEU A 50 -21.24 39.61 17.81
CA LEU A 50 -19.92 39.04 18.11
C LEU A 50 -19.16 39.75 19.25
N LEU A 51 -19.59 40.95 19.64
CA LEU A 51 -19.04 41.68 20.80
C LEU A 51 -19.78 41.39 22.11
N ALA A 52 -20.96 40.75 22.06
CA ALA A 52 -21.74 40.39 23.25
C ALA A 52 -21.44 38.96 23.76
N ILE A 53 -20.82 38.11 22.95
CA ILE A 53 -20.47 36.72 23.33
C ILE A 53 -19.07 36.64 23.98
N SER A 54 -18.22 37.66 23.83
CA SER A 54 -16.87 37.64 24.43
C SER A 54 -16.80 38.06 25.91
N MET A 55 -17.91 38.43 26.55
CA MET A 55 -17.94 38.86 27.97
C MET A 55 -18.65 37.88 28.93
N SER A 56 -19.03 36.68 28.47
CA SER A 56 -19.71 35.67 29.31
C SER A 56 -18.86 34.43 29.64
N ALA A 57 -17.61 34.36 29.21
CA ALA A 57 -16.75 33.18 29.41
C ALA A 57 -15.97 33.16 30.75
N ASP A 58 -15.92 34.26 31.51
CA ASP A 58 -15.10 34.36 32.74
C ASP A 58 -15.84 34.00 34.05
N ARG A 59 -16.98 33.30 34.00
CA ARG A 59 -17.78 32.96 35.20
C ARG A 59 -18.01 31.46 35.48
N LEU A 60 -17.21 30.56 34.90
CA LEU A 60 -17.25 29.12 35.23
C LEU A 60 -15.86 28.53 35.57
N SER A 61 -14.91 29.33 36.05
CA SER A 61 -13.60 28.85 36.57
C SER A 61 -13.68 28.39 38.05
N GLY A 62 -14.68 27.56 38.35
CA GLY A 62 -14.84 26.91 39.66
C GLY A 62 -14.53 25.40 39.65
N ALA A 63 -14.00 24.86 38.55
CA ALA A 63 -13.71 23.44 38.37
C ALA A 63 -12.22 23.07 38.50
N ASP A 64 -11.42 23.93 39.13
CA ASP A 64 -10.02 23.66 39.44
C ASP A 64 -9.92 23.05 40.85
N ARG A 65 -9.85 21.71 40.90
CA ARG A 65 -9.43 20.79 41.99
C ARG A 65 -10.40 19.61 42.15
N ILE A 66 -10.48 18.78 41.12
CA ILE A 66 -10.54 17.34 41.40
C ILE A 66 -9.08 16.90 41.29
N GLU A 67 -8.36 16.98 42.42
CA GLU A 67 -7.10 16.24 42.57
C GLU A 67 -7.41 14.80 42.19
N SER A 68 -6.63 14.25 41.27
CA SER A 68 -6.79 12.90 40.75
C SER A 68 -6.81 11.90 41.91
N SER A 69 -8.00 11.55 42.42
CA SER A 69 -8.10 10.46 43.37
C SER A 69 -7.69 9.20 42.59
N SER A 70 -6.69 8.52 43.11
CA SER A 70 -6.43 7.14 42.72
C SER A 70 -7.70 6.34 42.97
N VAL A 71 -8.10 5.52 42.01
CA VAL A 71 -9.19 4.56 42.20
C VAL A 71 -8.84 3.74 43.45
N PRO A 72 -9.76 3.63 44.43
CA PRO A 72 -9.50 2.81 45.60
C PRO A 72 -9.35 1.33 45.19
N GLU A 73 -8.35 0.64 45.75
CA GLU A 73 -8.21 -0.82 45.58
C GLU A 73 -9.35 -1.52 46.33
N TYR A 74 -10.28 -2.13 45.58
CA TYR A 74 -11.42 -2.88 46.12
C TYR A 74 -11.24 -4.38 45.91
N LEU A 75 -11.67 -5.20 46.89
CA LEU A 75 -11.78 -6.66 46.74
C LEU A 75 -13.24 -7.10 46.50
N ILE A 76 -13.43 -8.29 45.94
CA ILE A 76 -14.76 -8.87 45.73
C ILE A 76 -15.46 -9.05 47.08
N GLY A 77 -16.63 -8.45 47.23
CA GLY A 77 -17.44 -8.46 48.45
C GLY A 77 -17.32 -7.21 49.32
N ASP A 78 -16.36 -6.32 49.04
CA ASP A 78 -16.21 -5.05 49.77
C ASP A 78 -17.40 -4.12 49.53
N LEU A 79 -17.61 -3.17 50.44
CA LEU A 79 -18.57 -2.08 50.25
C LEU A 79 -17.82 -0.85 49.76
N ALA A 80 -18.27 -0.27 48.65
CA ALA A 80 -17.66 0.93 48.09
C ALA A 80 -17.70 2.09 49.09
N ILE A 81 -16.55 2.72 49.33
CA ILE A 81 -16.41 3.75 50.37
C ILE A 81 -16.80 5.13 49.80
N GLU A 82 -16.68 5.30 48.48
CA GLU A 82 -16.98 6.51 47.73
C GLU A 82 -17.60 6.18 46.37
N ASP A 83 -18.29 7.16 45.78
CA ASP A 83 -18.82 7.05 44.42
C ASP A 83 -17.65 7.06 43.44
N VAL A 84 -17.49 5.98 42.67
CA VAL A 84 -16.50 5.92 41.59
C VAL A 84 -17.16 6.42 40.31
N VAL A 85 -16.82 7.64 39.91
CA VAL A 85 -17.36 8.28 38.71
C VAL A 85 -16.32 8.23 37.60
N VAL A 86 -16.74 7.88 36.38
CA VAL A 86 -15.85 7.97 35.20
C VAL A 86 -15.43 9.42 35.01
N PRO A 87 -14.12 9.76 35.11
CA PRO A 87 -13.68 11.14 34.99
C PRO A 87 -14.08 11.75 33.64
N ALA A 88 -14.63 12.97 33.70
CA ALA A 88 -14.97 13.75 32.52
C ALA A 88 -13.69 14.11 31.75
N GLY A 89 -13.41 13.36 30.69
CA GLY A 89 -12.17 13.50 29.92
C GLY A 89 -11.47 12.18 29.58
N LEU A 90 -11.93 11.05 30.14
CA LEU A 90 -11.73 9.76 29.50
C LEU A 90 -12.55 9.78 28.21
N THR A 91 -11.91 10.23 27.14
CA THR A 91 -12.35 9.87 25.78
C THR A 91 -12.22 8.34 25.75
N PRO A 92 -13.24 7.59 25.27
CA PRO A 92 -13.17 6.13 25.21
C PRO A 92 -11.83 5.68 24.61
N LEU A 93 -11.32 4.60 25.19
CA LEU A 93 -9.97 4.08 25.04
C LEU A 93 -9.52 4.10 23.57
N ASP A 94 -8.32 4.63 23.38
CA ASP A 94 -7.63 4.93 22.12
C ASP A 94 -8.50 5.02 20.84
N PRO A 95 -8.78 6.23 20.33
CA PRO A 95 -9.28 6.39 18.99
C PRO A 95 -8.37 5.74 17.95
N GLY A 96 -7.11 5.34 18.21
CA GLY A 96 -6.35 4.49 17.30
C GLY A 96 -7.02 3.15 16.95
N LEU A 97 -7.68 2.52 17.93
CA LEU A 97 -8.53 1.34 17.75
C LEU A 97 -9.95 1.73 17.27
N GLU A 98 -10.50 2.88 17.69
CA GLU A 98 -11.84 3.34 17.27
C GLU A 98 -11.90 4.16 15.96
N LEU A 99 -10.79 4.66 15.40
CA LEU A 99 -10.73 5.59 14.24
C LEU A 99 -11.14 4.90 12.93
N GLY A 100 -11.29 3.58 12.96
CA GLY A 100 -11.92 2.81 11.89
C GLY A 100 -13.23 2.12 12.31
N LEU A 101 -13.75 2.37 13.51
CA LEU A 101 -14.94 1.72 14.07
C LEU A 101 -16.16 2.65 14.19
N ASN A 102 -15.97 3.95 14.34
CA ASN A 102 -17.04 4.93 14.62
C ASN A 102 -17.95 5.30 13.43
N GLY A 103 -17.68 4.78 12.24
CA GLY A 103 -18.54 5.00 11.07
C GLY A 103 -19.68 4.00 10.98
N ARG A 104 -20.75 4.10 11.80
CA ARG A 104 -21.99 3.29 11.72
C ARG A 104 -21.76 1.91 11.07
N VAL A 105 -20.89 1.10 11.67
CA VAL A 105 -20.50 -0.16 11.04
C VAL A 105 -21.55 -1.20 11.37
N SER A 106 -22.53 -1.25 10.48
CA SER A 106 -23.54 -2.31 10.44
C SER A 106 -22.99 -3.58 9.75
N GLY A 107 -21.78 -3.53 9.20
CA GLY A 107 -21.12 -4.64 8.55
C GLY A 107 -20.64 -5.71 9.55
N ARG A 108 -20.69 -6.96 9.12
CA ARG A 108 -20.19 -8.12 9.86
C ARG A 108 -18.67 -8.09 9.89
N LEU A 109 -18.07 -8.53 11.00
CA LEU A 109 -16.63 -8.78 11.09
C LEU A 109 -16.32 -10.17 10.50
N TRP A 110 -15.32 -10.26 9.64
CA TRP A 110 -14.76 -11.51 9.10
C TRP A 110 -13.28 -11.58 9.40
N VAL A 111 -12.82 -12.74 9.83
CA VAL A 111 -11.40 -12.99 10.10
C VAL A 111 -10.95 -14.16 9.23
N TYR A 112 -9.93 -13.92 8.43
CA TYR A 112 -9.33 -14.93 7.56
C TYR A 112 -7.91 -15.26 8.04
N ARG A 113 -7.62 -16.55 8.18
CA ARG A 113 -6.26 -17.06 8.33
C ARG A 113 -5.63 -17.20 6.96
N ARG A 114 -4.56 -16.47 6.70
CA ARG A 114 -3.86 -16.49 5.41
C ARG A 114 -2.52 -17.21 5.51
N ASP A 115 -2.36 -18.25 4.71
CA ASP A 115 -1.07 -18.91 4.53
C ASP A 115 -0.27 -18.21 3.41
N LEU A 116 0.83 -17.57 3.80
CA LEU A 116 1.70 -16.85 2.88
C LEU A 116 2.59 -17.80 2.07
N ASP A 117 2.85 -19.00 2.58
CA ASP A 117 3.76 -19.96 1.96
C ASP A 117 3.15 -20.62 0.73
N ILE A 118 1.81 -20.74 0.69
CA ILE A 118 1.08 -21.26 -0.48
C ILE A 118 1.41 -20.43 -1.73
N THR A 119 1.53 -19.11 -1.59
CA THR A 119 1.84 -18.24 -2.74
C THR A 119 3.22 -18.55 -3.31
N ALA A 120 4.23 -18.64 -2.44
CA ALA A 120 5.59 -18.96 -2.84
C ALA A 120 5.70 -20.37 -3.44
N ARG A 121 5.05 -21.36 -2.81
CA ARG A 121 5.04 -22.75 -3.25
C ARG A 121 4.43 -22.91 -4.65
N VAL A 122 3.27 -22.30 -4.90
CA VAL A 122 2.60 -22.40 -6.21
C VAL A 122 3.45 -21.75 -7.32
N VAL A 123 4.10 -20.62 -7.03
CA VAL A 123 5.03 -19.96 -7.99
C VAL A 123 6.24 -20.85 -8.27
N GLU A 124 6.85 -21.43 -7.24
CA GLU A 124 7.99 -22.33 -7.36
C GLU A 124 7.62 -23.59 -8.16
N GLU A 125 6.46 -24.19 -7.90
CA GLU A 125 5.96 -25.35 -8.64
C GLU A 125 5.71 -25.03 -10.12
N LEU A 126 5.13 -23.86 -10.41
CA LEU A 126 4.89 -23.42 -11.79
C LEU A 126 6.21 -23.22 -12.56
N GLN A 127 7.21 -22.61 -11.90
CA GLN A 127 8.56 -22.45 -12.46
C GLN A 127 9.23 -23.82 -12.67
N ALA A 128 9.13 -24.73 -11.71
CA ALA A 128 9.67 -26.08 -11.83
C ALA A 128 9.01 -26.87 -12.96
N ASP A 129 7.69 -26.72 -13.16
CA ASP A 129 6.96 -27.32 -14.28
C ASP A 129 7.41 -26.77 -15.63
N PHE A 130 7.64 -25.46 -15.71
CA PHE A 130 8.19 -24.82 -16.90
C PHE A 130 9.56 -25.38 -17.27
N VAL A 131 10.51 -25.37 -16.33
CA VAL A 131 11.88 -25.86 -16.56
C VAL A 131 11.88 -27.34 -16.94
N ARG A 132 11.09 -28.17 -16.23
CA ARG A 132 10.96 -29.60 -16.57
C ARG A 132 10.38 -29.81 -17.97
N SER A 133 9.39 -29.03 -18.36
CA SER A 133 8.77 -29.12 -19.68
C SER A 133 9.73 -28.70 -20.78
N GLN A 134 10.48 -27.62 -20.56
CA GLN A 134 11.51 -27.14 -21.46
C GLN A 134 12.59 -28.21 -21.70
N ASP A 135 13.15 -28.78 -20.63
CA ASP A 135 14.20 -29.80 -20.73
C ASP A 135 13.73 -31.02 -21.52
N ARG A 136 12.49 -31.46 -21.29
CA ARG A 136 11.88 -32.56 -22.04
C ARG A 136 11.68 -32.19 -23.50
N PHE A 137 11.22 -30.98 -23.79
CA PHE A 137 11.00 -30.52 -25.16
C PHE A 137 12.31 -30.43 -25.94
N ARG A 138 13.36 -29.85 -25.32
CA ARG A 138 14.71 -29.76 -25.92
C ARG A 138 15.29 -31.13 -26.24
N LYS A 139 15.11 -32.13 -25.37
CA LYS A 139 15.50 -33.53 -25.66
C LYS A 139 14.80 -34.06 -26.92
N VAL A 140 13.49 -33.86 -27.02
CA VAL A 140 12.71 -34.28 -28.21
C VAL A 140 13.14 -33.52 -29.47
N LEU A 141 13.55 -32.25 -29.36
CA LEU A 141 14.10 -31.49 -30.48
C LEU A 141 15.45 -32.04 -30.94
N ILE A 142 16.37 -32.36 -30.02
CA ILE A 142 17.67 -32.96 -30.34
C ILE A 142 17.45 -34.31 -31.05
N ASP A 143 16.58 -35.16 -30.52
CA ASP A 143 16.26 -36.45 -31.14
C ASP A 143 15.63 -36.30 -32.54
N GLY A 144 14.84 -35.24 -32.75
CA GLY A 144 14.15 -34.98 -34.02
C GLY A 144 15.02 -34.30 -35.09
N PHE A 145 15.83 -33.32 -34.71
CA PHE A 145 16.55 -32.44 -35.64
C PHE A 145 18.08 -32.59 -35.58
N GLY A 146 18.60 -33.35 -34.61
CA GLY A 146 20.02 -33.68 -34.45
C GLY A 146 20.82 -32.68 -33.62
N GLU A 147 20.52 -31.38 -33.73
CA GLU A 147 21.28 -30.30 -33.08
C GLU A 147 20.36 -29.17 -32.59
N LEU A 148 20.81 -28.46 -31.56
CA LEU A 148 20.29 -27.17 -31.11
C LEU A 148 21.37 -26.09 -31.33
N PRO A 149 21.01 -24.84 -31.70
CA PRO A 149 19.65 -24.36 -32.00
C PRO A 149 19.11 -24.89 -33.34
N VAL A 150 17.80 -25.10 -33.42
CA VAL A 150 17.14 -25.55 -34.66
C VAL A 150 17.20 -24.43 -35.71
N GLN A 151 17.57 -24.78 -36.94
CA GLN A 151 17.66 -23.78 -38.01
C GLN A 151 16.30 -23.14 -38.31
N ARG A 152 16.29 -21.86 -38.66
CA ARG A 152 15.06 -21.09 -38.92
C ARG A 152 14.13 -21.69 -39.98
N ARG A 153 14.71 -22.37 -40.98
CA ARG A 153 13.93 -23.11 -42.00
C ARG A 153 13.16 -24.29 -41.41
N ASP A 154 13.76 -24.98 -40.44
CA ASP A 154 13.25 -26.20 -39.85
C ASP A 154 12.20 -25.90 -38.79
N VAL A 155 12.36 -24.82 -38.03
CA VAL A 155 11.33 -24.32 -37.09
C VAL A 155 10.01 -24.00 -37.80
N ASN A 156 10.06 -23.48 -39.03
CA ASN A 156 8.86 -23.18 -39.82
C ASN A 156 8.30 -24.40 -40.58
N SER A 157 8.93 -25.56 -40.47
CA SER A 157 8.53 -26.77 -41.19
C SER A 157 7.26 -27.41 -40.61
N VAL A 158 6.54 -28.17 -41.43
CA VAL A 158 5.41 -29.01 -41.00
C VAL A 158 5.88 -30.05 -39.97
N ARG A 159 7.11 -30.53 -40.11
CA ARG A 159 7.72 -31.49 -39.19
C ARG A 159 7.83 -30.94 -37.77
N PHE A 160 8.24 -29.68 -37.60
CA PHE A 160 8.34 -29.04 -36.29
C PHE A 160 6.97 -28.90 -35.62
N ARG A 161 5.95 -28.44 -36.36
CA ARG A 161 4.57 -28.35 -35.85
C ARG A 161 4.01 -29.71 -35.43
N SER A 162 4.29 -30.75 -36.23
CA SER A 162 3.88 -32.12 -35.89
C SER A 162 4.59 -32.64 -34.63
N LEU A 163 5.87 -32.32 -34.46
CA LEU A 163 6.63 -32.67 -33.27
C LEU A 163 6.09 -31.96 -32.03
N GLN A 164 5.82 -30.65 -32.12
CA GLN A 164 5.19 -29.88 -31.06
C GLN A 164 3.82 -30.45 -30.67
N ALA A 165 2.94 -30.71 -31.63
CA ALA A 165 1.62 -31.30 -31.35
C ALA A 165 1.74 -32.68 -30.69
N THR A 166 2.69 -33.51 -31.15
CA THR A 166 2.95 -34.83 -30.55
C THR A 166 3.48 -34.69 -29.13
N PHE A 167 4.36 -33.71 -28.88
CA PHE A 167 4.87 -33.43 -27.54
C PHE A 167 3.76 -32.98 -26.60
N GLN A 168 2.89 -32.08 -27.04
CA GLN A 168 1.76 -31.59 -26.27
C GLN A 168 0.79 -32.72 -25.91
N ASN A 169 0.50 -33.63 -26.85
CA ASN A 169 -0.39 -34.77 -26.61
C ASN A 169 0.21 -35.81 -25.66
N ARG A 170 1.55 -35.83 -25.48
CA ARG A 170 2.24 -36.77 -24.58
C ARG A 170 2.56 -36.17 -23.21
N ASN A 171 2.57 -34.84 -23.10
CA ASN A 171 2.90 -34.14 -21.86
C ASN A 171 1.69 -33.34 -21.40
N GLU A 172 0.92 -33.92 -20.49
CA GLU A 172 -0.18 -33.24 -19.80
C GLU A 172 0.30 -32.19 -18.79
N GLY A 173 1.61 -32.18 -18.48
CA GLY A 173 2.18 -31.39 -17.39
C GLY A 173 2.23 -29.89 -17.64
N PHE A 174 2.62 -29.42 -18.82
CA PHE A 174 2.76 -27.98 -19.09
C PHE A 174 2.45 -27.68 -20.56
N PRO A 175 1.58 -26.73 -20.88
CA PRO A 175 1.19 -26.44 -22.24
C PRO A 175 2.26 -25.65 -23.00
N VAL A 176 2.76 -26.24 -24.08
CA VAL A 176 3.76 -25.66 -24.96
C VAL A 176 3.09 -25.12 -26.22
N ASN A 177 2.84 -23.80 -26.22
CA ASN A 177 2.34 -23.13 -27.42
C ASN A 177 3.45 -23.02 -28.50
N TYR A 178 3.08 -22.64 -29.72
CA TYR A 178 4.04 -22.57 -30.82
C TYR A 178 5.14 -21.53 -30.58
N GLN A 179 4.81 -20.37 -29.99
CA GLN A 179 5.80 -19.32 -29.74
C GLN A 179 6.86 -19.75 -28.73
N LEU A 180 6.45 -20.48 -27.69
CA LEU A 180 7.33 -21.03 -26.67
C LEU A 180 8.17 -22.18 -27.22
N ALA A 181 7.57 -23.06 -28.02
CA ALA A 181 8.33 -24.09 -28.74
C ALA A 181 9.42 -23.46 -29.62
N VAL A 182 9.10 -22.38 -30.32
CA VAL A 182 10.03 -21.62 -31.16
C VAL A 182 11.15 -20.99 -30.33
N SER A 183 10.85 -20.36 -29.19
CA SER A 183 11.88 -19.75 -28.33
C SER A 183 12.83 -20.80 -27.77
N TRP A 184 12.29 -21.93 -27.31
CA TRP A 184 13.07 -23.06 -26.82
C TRP A 184 13.93 -23.71 -27.91
N ALA A 185 13.46 -23.74 -29.15
CA ALA A 185 14.21 -24.27 -30.28
C ALA A 185 15.42 -23.41 -30.68
N TYR A 186 15.37 -22.10 -30.40
CA TYR A 186 16.46 -21.17 -30.68
C TYR A 186 17.43 -20.97 -29.50
N GLU A 187 17.20 -21.63 -28.36
CA GLU A 187 17.93 -21.37 -27.11
C GLU A 187 17.93 -19.87 -26.73
N LEU A 188 16.84 -19.18 -27.04
CA LEU A 188 16.66 -17.82 -26.54
C LEU A 188 16.55 -17.88 -25.02
N ASP A 189 17.26 -16.97 -24.35
CA ASP A 189 17.20 -16.85 -22.90
C ASP A 189 15.74 -16.61 -22.47
N ASP A 190 15.22 -17.52 -21.65
CA ASP A 190 13.82 -17.52 -21.21
C ASP A 190 13.50 -16.32 -20.31
N SER A 191 14.55 -15.64 -19.83
CA SER A 191 14.49 -14.43 -19.01
C SER A 191 13.74 -13.27 -19.67
N HIS A 192 13.52 -13.28 -20.99
CA HIS A 192 13.12 -12.07 -21.69
C HIS A 192 11.67 -11.95 -22.15
N PHE A 193 10.86 -13.01 -22.23
CA PHE A 193 9.58 -12.86 -22.97
C PHE A 193 8.29 -13.39 -22.37
N PHE A 194 8.24 -14.59 -21.78
CA PHE A 194 6.93 -15.19 -21.51
C PHE A 194 6.67 -15.46 -20.04
N LEU A 195 7.60 -16.15 -19.37
CA LEU A 195 7.41 -16.54 -17.98
C LEU A 195 7.39 -15.32 -17.03
N PRO A 196 8.29 -14.34 -17.12
CA PRO A 196 8.31 -13.23 -16.17
C PRO A 196 7.06 -12.35 -16.22
N VAL A 197 6.52 -12.11 -17.42
CA VAL A 197 5.30 -11.30 -17.59
C VAL A 197 4.11 -12.07 -17.02
N SER A 198 3.92 -13.33 -17.42
CA SER A 198 2.85 -14.19 -16.89
C SER A 198 2.96 -14.38 -15.37
N LEU A 199 4.18 -14.56 -14.84
CA LEU A 199 4.44 -14.72 -13.40
C LEU A 199 4.13 -13.43 -12.63
N SER A 200 4.53 -12.26 -13.12
CA SER A 200 4.21 -11.00 -12.44
C SER A 200 2.71 -10.73 -12.36
N VAL A 201 1.98 -11.04 -13.44
CA VAL A 201 0.51 -10.98 -13.46
C VAL A 201 -0.04 -11.99 -12.46
N PHE A 202 0.44 -13.23 -12.48
CA PHE A 202 0.03 -14.29 -11.56
C PHE A 202 0.27 -13.94 -10.09
N GLU A 203 1.46 -13.48 -9.73
CA GLU A 203 1.84 -13.03 -8.39
C GLU A 203 0.93 -11.92 -7.89
N SER A 204 0.51 -10.99 -8.76
CA SER A 204 -0.44 -9.94 -8.39
C SER A 204 -1.83 -10.47 -8.00
N PHE A 205 -2.24 -11.61 -8.56
CA PHE A 205 -3.50 -12.28 -8.20
C PHE A 205 -3.35 -13.17 -6.96
N VAL A 206 -2.30 -13.99 -6.89
CA VAL A 206 -2.07 -14.90 -5.76
C VAL A 206 -1.67 -14.15 -4.47
N GLY A 207 -1.17 -12.91 -4.61
CA GLY A 207 -0.94 -11.99 -3.50
C GLY A 207 -2.20 -11.51 -2.76
N ARG A 208 -3.40 -11.80 -3.27
CA ARG A 208 -4.69 -11.48 -2.62
C ARG A 208 -5.12 -12.58 -1.65
N ALA A 209 -6.13 -12.32 -0.83
CA ALA A 209 -6.73 -13.37 0.00
C ALA A 209 -7.73 -14.17 -0.84
N ILE A 210 -7.39 -15.43 -1.10
CA ILE A 210 -8.15 -16.34 -1.96
C ILE A 210 -8.80 -17.40 -1.08
N VAL A 211 -10.12 -17.40 -1.05
CA VAL A 211 -10.92 -18.31 -0.23
C VAL A 211 -11.53 -19.42 -1.09
N PRO A 212 -11.84 -20.60 -0.51
CA PRO A 212 -12.59 -21.63 -1.21
C PRO A 212 -13.96 -21.11 -1.67
N ASP A 213 -14.45 -21.62 -2.80
CA ASP A 213 -15.79 -21.28 -3.30
C ASP A 213 -16.84 -21.63 -2.23
N GLY A 214 -17.75 -20.70 -1.94
CA GLY A 214 -18.80 -20.89 -0.95
C GLY A 214 -18.37 -20.69 0.52
N ALA A 215 -17.13 -20.28 0.81
CA ALA A 215 -16.68 -19.93 2.16
C ALA A 215 -17.40 -18.68 2.75
N GLY A 216 -18.19 -17.98 1.91
CA GLY A 216 -18.85 -16.73 2.27
C GLY A 216 -17.98 -15.54 1.92
N ARG A 217 -18.52 -14.66 1.07
CA ARG A 217 -17.86 -13.42 0.67
C ARG A 217 -18.33 -12.28 1.59
N PRO A 218 -17.41 -11.45 2.10
CA PRO A 218 -17.78 -10.27 2.86
C PRO A 218 -18.55 -9.29 1.96
N GLU A 219 -19.63 -8.69 2.47
CA GLU A 219 -20.41 -7.69 1.75
C GLU A 219 -19.72 -6.32 1.80
N ASP A 220 -20.09 -5.39 0.91
CA ASP A 220 -19.58 -4.02 0.94
C ASP A 220 -19.91 -3.36 2.30
N GLY A 221 -18.86 -2.97 3.04
CA GLY A 221 -18.97 -2.41 4.38
C GLY A 221 -18.71 -3.40 5.52
N ASP A 222 -18.62 -4.69 5.23
CA ASP A 222 -18.09 -5.67 6.17
C ASP A 222 -16.63 -5.37 6.51
N ARG A 223 -16.24 -5.67 7.76
CA ARG A 223 -14.87 -5.51 8.22
C ARG A 223 -14.13 -6.82 8.01
N VAL A 224 -12.98 -6.75 7.35
CA VAL A 224 -12.16 -7.94 7.11
C VAL A 224 -10.79 -7.79 7.74
N LEU A 225 -10.41 -8.79 8.54
CA LEU A 225 -9.09 -8.93 9.15
C LEU A 225 -8.40 -10.15 8.55
N ILE A 226 -7.14 -9.99 8.15
CA ILE A 226 -6.28 -11.10 7.76
C ILE A 226 -5.26 -11.33 8.87
N VAL A 227 -5.18 -12.57 9.34
CA VAL A 227 -4.17 -13.04 10.29
C VAL A 227 -3.25 -14.03 9.57
N PRO A 228 -1.93 -13.87 9.61
CA PRO A 228 -1.01 -14.83 8.98
C PRO A 228 -1.05 -16.19 9.71
N ALA A 229 -1.23 -17.28 8.97
CA ALA A 229 -1.44 -18.64 9.52
C ALA A 229 -0.27 -19.14 10.38
N GLY A 230 0.98 -18.76 10.04
CA GLY A 230 2.17 -19.13 10.80
C GLY A 230 2.25 -18.55 12.22
N GLN A 231 1.38 -17.59 12.56
CA GLN A 231 1.30 -17.01 13.91
C GLN A 231 0.28 -17.72 14.82
N ILE A 232 -0.42 -18.76 14.38
CA ILE A 232 -1.49 -19.37 15.18
C ILE A 232 -1.24 -20.86 15.44
N GLY A 233 0.02 -21.29 15.38
CA GLY A 233 0.42 -22.61 15.88
C GLY A 233 0.43 -22.72 17.42
N ASP A 234 0.02 -21.67 18.13
CA ASP A 234 -0.01 -21.60 19.59
C ASP A 234 -1.41 -21.12 20.00
N ASP A 235 -2.30 -22.06 20.31
CA ASP A 235 -3.73 -21.85 20.61
C ASP A 235 -3.98 -20.94 21.83
N ASP A 236 -2.93 -20.59 22.58
CA ASP A 236 -3.03 -19.87 23.85
C ASP A 236 -2.74 -18.36 23.75
N ARG A 237 -2.48 -17.82 22.55
CA ARG A 237 -2.24 -16.37 22.42
C ARG A 237 -3.51 -15.55 22.72
N PRO A 238 -3.41 -14.49 23.54
CA PRO A 238 -4.55 -13.64 23.80
C PRO A 238 -5.02 -12.95 22.52
N VAL A 239 -6.34 -12.81 22.38
CA VAL A 239 -7.01 -12.22 21.21
C VAL A 239 -6.45 -10.83 20.86
N THR A 240 -6.03 -10.06 21.86
CA THR A 240 -5.42 -8.74 21.70
C THR A 240 -4.10 -8.77 20.93
N GLU A 241 -3.22 -9.73 21.21
CA GLU A 241 -1.95 -9.90 20.49
C GLU A 241 -2.18 -10.31 19.04
N ILE A 242 -3.19 -11.15 18.80
CA ILE A 242 -3.61 -11.55 17.45
C ILE A 242 -4.09 -10.32 16.65
N LEU A 243 -4.83 -9.41 17.29
CA LEU A 243 -5.29 -8.17 16.65
C LEU A 243 -4.16 -7.21 16.29
N GLU A 244 -3.10 -7.13 17.11
CA GLU A 244 -1.94 -6.29 16.81
C GLU A 244 -1.19 -6.75 15.55
N GLY A 245 -1.16 -8.06 15.30
CA GLY A 245 -0.59 -8.65 14.09
C GLY A 245 -1.53 -8.69 12.87
N ALA A 246 -2.82 -8.42 13.07
CA ALA A 246 -3.83 -8.55 12.01
C ALA A 246 -3.78 -7.37 11.03
N ALA A 247 -3.73 -7.68 9.73
CA ALA A 247 -3.84 -6.68 8.68
C ALA A 247 -5.30 -6.43 8.35
N ARG A 248 -5.75 -5.18 8.45
CA ARG A 248 -7.09 -4.79 7.98
C ARG A 248 -7.09 -4.64 6.46
N ILE A 249 -8.08 -5.25 5.82
CA ILE A 249 -8.29 -5.15 4.38
C ILE A 249 -9.74 -4.80 4.05
N ASP A 250 -9.96 -4.34 2.82
CA ASP A 250 -11.31 -4.10 2.27
C ASP A 250 -11.99 -5.45 1.98
N GLY A 251 -13.31 -5.55 2.18
CA GLY A 251 -14.06 -6.75 1.78
C GLY A 251 -13.87 -7.12 0.31
N ASN A 252 -13.65 -6.13 -0.55
CA ASN A 252 -13.39 -6.31 -1.98
C ASN A 252 -12.02 -6.89 -2.34
N SER A 253 -11.12 -7.08 -1.38
CA SER A 253 -9.82 -7.72 -1.61
C SER A 253 -9.79 -9.21 -1.24
N VAL A 254 -10.89 -9.75 -0.71
CA VAL A 254 -11.12 -11.20 -0.58
C VAL A 254 -11.85 -11.68 -1.81
N ASP A 255 -11.30 -12.71 -2.45
CA ASP A 255 -11.88 -13.26 -3.66
C ASP A 255 -12.05 -14.77 -3.56
N GLU A 256 -13.12 -15.28 -4.15
CA GLU A 256 -13.30 -16.72 -4.30
C GLU A 256 -12.34 -17.26 -5.36
N ILE A 257 -11.94 -18.53 -5.18
CA ILE A 257 -10.99 -19.18 -6.08
C ILE A 257 -11.50 -19.22 -7.53
N SER A 258 -12.79 -19.48 -7.76
CA SER A 258 -13.39 -19.46 -9.10
C SER A 258 -13.26 -18.08 -9.78
N ASP A 259 -13.57 -16.99 -9.08
CA ASP A 259 -13.45 -15.61 -9.56
C ASP A 259 -12.00 -15.24 -9.92
N ILE A 260 -11.04 -15.67 -9.10
CA ILE A 260 -9.62 -15.43 -9.35
C ILE A 260 -9.14 -16.24 -10.56
N ARG A 261 -9.50 -17.52 -10.65
CA ARG A 261 -9.17 -18.38 -11.79
C ARG A 261 -9.70 -17.80 -13.09
N GLU A 262 -10.93 -17.30 -13.08
CA GLU A 262 -11.52 -16.67 -14.27
C GLU A 262 -10.80 -15.36 -14.63
N ARG A 263 -10.44 -14.50 -13.67
CA ARG A 263 -9.68 -13.27 -13.94
C ARG A 263 -8.28 -13.56 -14.47
N VAL A 264 -7.57 -14.53 -13.91
CA VAL A 264 -6.25 -14.96 -14.41
C VAL A 264 -6.38 -15.53 -15.82
N TYR A 265 -7.38 -16.38 -16.05
CA TYR A 265 -7.67 -16.91 -17.38
C TYR A 265 -7.91 -15.77 -18.39
N ARG A 266 -8.78 -14.80 -18.08
CA ARG A 266 -9.05 -13.66 -18.97
C ARG A 266 -7.83 -12.77 -19.20
N ALA A 267 -7.00 -12.56 -18.17
CA ALA A 267 -5.79 -11.75 -18.27
C ALA A 267 -4.74 -12.40 -19.19
N LEU A 268 -4.57 -13.72 -19.11
CA LEU A 268 -3.58 -14.47 -19.89
C LEU A 268 -4.12 -14.99 -21.24
N ALA A 269 -5.44 -15.01 -21.43
CA ALA A 269 -6.09 -15.50 -22.65
C ALA A 269 -5.65 -14.77 -23.93
N GLY A 270 -5.21 -13.51 -23.82
CA GLY A 270 -4.69 -12.73 -24.94
C GLY A 270 -3.39 -13.29 -25.54
N GLU A 271 -2.61 -14.02 -24.73
CA GLU A 271 -1.34 -14.60 -25.17
C GLU A 271 -1.50 -16.06 -25.57
N SER A 272 -2.15 -16.87 -24.72
CA SER A 272 -2.32 -18.31 -24.95
C SER A 272 -3.44 -18.88 -24.07
N LEU A 273 -4.57 -19.25 -24.68
CA LEU A 273 -5.73 -19.82 -23.96
C LEU A 273 -5.39 -21.06 -23.13
N ILE A 274 -4.57 -21.98 -23.69
CA ILE A 274 -4.21 -23.23 -23.03
C ILE A 274 -3.31 -22.97 -21.81
N LEU A 275 -2.39 -22.01 -21.92
CA LEU A 275 -1.53 -21.63 -20.81
C LEU A 275 -2.31 -20.89 -19.74
N ALA A 276 -3.21 -19.99 -20.13
CA ALA A 276 -4.09 -19.27 -19.22
C ALA A 276 -4.92 -20.23 -18.38
N GLU A 277 -5.50 -21.26 -19.01
CA GLU A 277 -6.26 -22.32 -18.33
C GLU A 277 -5.37 -23.11 -17.36
N TYR A 278 -4.19 -23.54 -17.81
CA TYR A 278 -3.24 -24.27 -16.98
C TYR A 278 -2.80 -23.49 -15.74
N VAL A 279 -2.41 -22.22 -15.90
CA VAL A 279 -1.99 -21.34 -14.80
C VAL A 279 -3.14 -21.08 -13.84
N ALA A 280 -4.35 -20.84 -14.35
CA ALA A 280 -5.53 -20.66 -13.51
C ALA A 280 -5.82 -21.92 -12.67
N GLN A 281 -5.72 -23.13 -13.25
CA GLN A 281 -5.97 -24.37 -12.51
C GLN A 281 -4.98 -24.61 -11.36
N ARG A 282 -3.78 -24.04 -11.41
CA ARG A 282 -2.76 -24.14 -10.35
C ARG A 282 -2.96 -23.17 -9.18
N ILE A 283 -3.89 -22.23 -9.29
CA ILE A 283 -4.23 -21.36 -8.16
C ILE A 283 -4.89 -22.21 -7.08
N GLU A 284 -4.36 -22.11 -5.85
CA GLU A 284 -4.88 -22.74 -4.64
C GLU A 284 -5.49 -21.67 -3.71
N PRO A 285 -6.47 -22.03 -2.86
CA PRO A 285 -6.94 -21.11 -1.83
C PRO A 285 -5.80 -20.89 -0.81
N ASN A 286 -5.52 -19.63 -0.48
CA ASN A 286 -4.47 -19.25 0.46
C ASN A 286 -5.03 -18.62 1.76
N ALA A 287 -6.35 -18.54 1.88
CA ALA A 287 -7.04 -18.00 3.04
C ALA A 287 -8.23 -18.88 3.43
N GLU A 288 -8.43 -19.06 4.74
CA GLU A 288 -9.57 -19.79 5.32
C GLU A 288 -10.28 -18.91 6.34
N VAL A 289 -11.62 -19.01 6.41
CA VAL A 289 -12.40 -18.28 7.43
C VAL A 289 -12.15 -18.91 8.80
N ASP A 290 -11.69 -18.12 9.75
CA ASP A 290 -11.59 -18.55 11.14
C ASP A 290 -12.86 -18.20 11.88
N HIS A 291 -13.79 -19.16 11.94
CA HIS A 291 -15.08 -18.97 12.60
C HIS A 291 -14.96 -18.73 14.11
N ASP A 292 -14.00 -19.38 14.77
CA ASP A 292 -13.83 -19.30 16.21
C ASP A 292 -13.27 -17.94 16.61
N LEU A 293 -12.21 -17.49 15.92
CA LEU A 293 -11.65 -16.15 16.14
C LEU A 293 -12.61 -15.06 15.70
N THR A 294 -13.34 -15.25 14.60
CA THR A 294 -14.40 -14.31 14.19
C THR A 294 -15.47 -14.19 15.27
N THR A 295 -15.91 -15.30 15.86
CA THR A 295 -16.93 -15.30 16.92
C THR A 295 -16.38 -14.69 18.20
N GLY A 296 -15.18 -15.07 18.62
CA GLY A 296 -14.51 -14.53 19.80
C GLY A 296 -14.29 -13.02 19.70
N LEU A 297 -13.86 -12.54 18.53
CA LEU A 297 -13.70 -11.11 18.29
C LEU A 297 -15.04 -10.36 18.24
N ARG A 298 -16.09 -10.94 17.64
CA ARG A 298 -17.42 -10.31 17.68
C ARG A 298 -17.92 -10.18 19.11
N LEU A 299 -17.81 -11.23 19.92
CA LEU A 299 -18.20 -11.19 21.33
C LEU A 299 -17.35 -10.18 22.11
N HIS A 300 -16.05 -10.12 21.85
CA HIS A 300 -15.18 -9.12 22.46
C HIS A 300 -15.57 -7.70 22.06
N MET A 301 -15.85 -7.43 20.78
CA MET A 301 -16.30 -6.13 20.31
C MET A 301 -17.66 -5.74 20.87
N GLU A 302 -18.63 -6.66 20.91
CA GLU A 302 -19.93 -6.42 21.55
C GLU A 302 -19.77 -6.12 23.05
N TRP A 303 -18.84 -6.81 23.72
CA TRP A 303 -18.50 -6.54 25.11
C TRP A 303 -17.86 -5.15 25.28
N VAL A 304 -16.90 -4.77 24.42
CA VAL A 304 -16.29 -3.44 24.41
C VAL A 304 -17.31 -2.34 24.11
N ASP A 305 -18.23 -2.55 23.17
CA ASP A 305 -19.31 -1.60 22.85
C ASP A 305 -20.30 -1.46 24.01
N ALA A 306 -20.66 -2.57 24.67
CA ALA A 306 -21.50 -2.55 25.87
C ALA A 306 -20.78 -1.85 27.04
N LEU A 307 -19.47 -2.05 27.15
CA LEU A 307 -18.63 -1.45 28.16
C LEU A 307 -18.49 0.06 27.95
N SER A 308 -18.18 0.51 26.73
CA SER A 308 -18.05 1.92 26.38
C SER A 308 -19.38 2.67 26.59
N ALA A 309 -20.51 2.04 26.28
CA ALA A 309 -21.84 2.58 26.57
C ALA A 309 -22.09 2.77 28.09
N ARG A 310 -21.54 1.89 28.92
CA ARG A 310 -21.62 1.97 30.40
C ARG A 310 -20.61 2.95 30.98
N LEU A 311 -19.48 3.16 30.32
CA LEU A 311 -18.40 4.06 30.72
C LEU A 311 -18.55 5.48 30.15
N ALA A 312 -19.76 5.90 29.77
CA ALA A 312 -19.99 7.27 29.32
C ALA A 312 -19.51 8.27 30.40
N ALA A 313 -18.81 9.32 29.99
CA ALA A 313 -18.22 10.31 30.89
C ALA A 313 -19.24 10.85 31.91
N GLY A 314 -18.88 10.83 33.19
CA GLY A 314 -19.77 11.24 34.29
C GLY A 314 -20.74 10.16 34.79
N THR A 315 -20.71 8.95 34.23
CA THR A 315 -21.47 7.81 34.75
C THR A 315 -20.82 7.31 36.04
N ILE A 316 -21.66 7.04 37.06
CA ILE A 316 -21.22 6.45 38.33
C ILE A 316 -21.15 4.94 38.13
N ILE A 317 -19.95 4.36 38.17
CA ILE A 317 -19.75 2.90 38.01
C ILE A 317 -20.21 2.16 39.26
N VAL A 318 -19.81 2.68 40.42
CA VAL A 318 -20.13 2.11 41.74
C VAL A 318 -20.53 3.25 42.66
N ARG A 319 -21.70 3.14 43.32
CA ARG A 319 -22.11 4.12 44.34
C ARG A 319 -21.56 3.69 45.70
N LYS A 320 -21.31 4.68 46.55
CA LYS A 320 -20.96 4.47 47.95
C LYS A 320 -22.00 3.57 48.64
N GLY A 321 -21.51 2.50 49.22
CA GLY A 321 -22.31 1.48 49.90
C GLY A 321 -22.74 0.31 49.02
N ASP A 322 -22.47 0.33 47.71
CA ASP A 322 -22.68 -0.83 46.85
C ASP A 322 -21.65 -1.92 47.15
N ARG A 323 -22.05 -3.19 47.01
CA ARG A 323 -21.11 -4.33 47.12
C ARG A 323 -20.36 -4.51 45.82
N ILE A 324 -19.04 -4.64 45.92
CA ILE A 324 -18.15 -4.91 44.80
C ILE A 324 -18.36 -6.37 44.36
N THR A 325 -18.92 -6.52 43.17
CA THR A 325 -19.06 -7.78 42.43
C THR A 325 -17.84 -8.01 41.54
N GLU A 326 -17.70 -9.23 41.01
CA GLU A 326 -16.67 -9.57 40.03
C GLU A 326 -16.76 -8.67 38.79
N ASP A 327 -17.97 -8.46 38.24
CA ASP A 327 -18.21 -7.55 37.12
C ASP A 327 -17.73 -6.13 37.41
N THR A 328 -18.03 -5.58 38.58
CA THR A 328 -17.59 -4.22 38.95
C THR A 328 -16.08 -4.12 39.13
N LEU A 329 -15.42 -5.18 39.60
CA LEU A 329 -13.96 -5.20 39.74
C LEU A 329 -13.30 -5.19 38.34
N LEU A 330 -13.88 -5.94 37.40
CA LEU A 330 -13.45 -5.96 36.00
C LEU A 330 -13.63 -4.58 35.34
N LEU A 331 -14.75 -3.89 35.60
CA LEU A 331 -14.97 -2.50 35.15
C LEU A 331 -13.96 -1.52 35.75
N LEU A 332 -13.60 -1.68 37.02
CA LEU A 332 -12.63 -0.82 37.71
C LEU A 332 -11.21 -1.04 37.20
N ALA A 333 -10.82 -2.30 36.99
CA ALA A 333 -9.52 -2.65 36.41
C ALA A 333 -9.37 -2.05 35.00
N GLU A 334 -10.41 -2.12 34.17
CA GLU A 334 -10.41 -1.51 32.85
C GLU A 334 -10.38 0.04 32.91
N LEU A 335 -11.06 0.64 33.87
CA LEU A 335 -10.97 2.09 34.08
C LEU A 335 -9.53 2.49 34.47
N GLU A 336 -8.85 1.70 35.29
CA GLU A 336 -7.47 1.95 35.69
C GLU A 336 -6.50 1.84 34.51
N THR A 337 -6.61 0.81 33.67
CA THR A 337 -5.81 0.69 32.44
C THR A 337 -6.08 1.88 31.52
N ALA A 338 -7.35 2.27 31.36
CA ALA A 338 -7.73 3.43 30.56
C ALA A 338 -7.13 4.76 31.06
N MET A 339 -7.12 4.95 32.37
CA MET A 339 -6.49 6.11 32.99
C MET A 339 -4.97 6.07 32.92
N ALA A 340 -4.35 4.90 33.04
CA ALA A 340 -2.90 4.74 32.91
C ALA A 340 -2.45 5.13 31.50
N GLU A 341 -3.16 4.67 30.47
CA GLU A 341 -2.88 5.00 29.07
C GLU A 341 -3.12 6.48 28.75
N SER A 342 -4.23 7.05 29.22
CA SER A 342 -4.48 8.50 29.06
C SER A 342 -3.39 9.36 29.70
N ARG A 343 -2.76 8.89 30.80
CA ARG A 343 -1.64 9.58 31.45
C ARG A 343 -0.34 9.48 30.65
N THR A 344 -0.09 8.38 29.93
CA THR A 344 1.12 8.26 29.09
C THR A 344 1.01 9.18 27.87
N ILE A 345 -0.14 9.21 27.19
CA ILE A 345 -0.39 10.08 26.02
C ILE A 345 -0.26 11.57 26.40
N ARG A 346 -0.83 11.98 27.53
CA ARG A 346 -0.75 13.38 27.99
C ARG A 346 0.68 13.80 28.36
N ARG A 347 1.53 12.86 28.79
CA ARG A 347 2.96 13.11 29.03
C ARG A 347 3.77 13.24 27.74
N SER A 348 3.42 12.50 26.68
CA SER A 348 4.08 12.64 25.38
C SER A 348 3.71 13.94 24.66
N ASP A 349 2.46 14.41 24.76
CA ASP A 349 2.05 15.66 24.11
C ASP A 349 2.59 16.92 24.81
N GLY A 350 2.81 16.86 26.13
CA GLY A 350 3.46 17.94 26.89
C GLY A 350 4.92 18.22 26.48
N SER A 351 5.53 17.32 25.69
CA SER A 351 6.91 17.42 25.19
C SER A 351 7.02 18.05 23.79
N LEU A 352 5.93 18.36 23.10
CA LEU A 352 5.98 19.13 21.85
C LEU A 352 6.12 20.63 22.15
N ARG A 353 7.27 21.00 22.72
CA ARG A 353 7.84 22.33 22.44
C ARG A 353 7.97 22.45 20.93
N SER A 354 7.36 23.48 20.36
CA SER A 354 7.56 23.90 18.96
C SER A 354 9.03 23.75 18.54
N PRO A 355 9.38 23.03 17.46
CA PRO A 355 10.76 22.91 17.02
C PRO A 355 11.27 24.27 16.55
N SER A 356 12.10 24.92 17.37
CA SER A 356 12.67 26.24 17.10
C SER A 356 13.87 26.21 16.14
N TRP A 357 13.99 25.20 15.27
CA TRP A 357 15.14 25.01 14.38
C TRP A 357 14.81 24.95 12.89
N LEU A 358 13.58 25.27 12.48
CA LEU A 358 13.30 25.53 11.06
C LEU A 358 13.65 26.99 10.70
N PRO A 359 14.56 27.24 9.74
CA PRO A 359 14.78 28.57 9.21
C PRO A 359 13.52 29.06 8.49
N SER A 360 13.18 30.33 8.73
CA SER A 360 11.98 31.03 8.30
C SER A 360 11.90 31.20 6.77
N VAL A 361 11.39 30.19 6.06
CA VAL A 361 10.89 30.36 4.69
C VAL A 361 9.57 29.58 4.56
N PHE A 362 8.48 30.30 4.36
CA PHE A 362 7.08 29.86 4.21
C PHE A 362 6.29 29.50 5.48
N SER A 363 5.82 30.53 6.17
CA SER A 363 4.71 30.44 7.11
C SER A 363 3.35 30.38 6.38
N PHE A 364 2.75 29.19 6.35
CA PHE A 364 1.43 28.91 5.74
C PHE A 364 0.23 29.43 6.55
N GLU A 365 0.43 30.00 7.74
CA GLU A 365 -0.68 30.38 8.63
C GLU A 365 -1.36 31.72 8.28
N ARG A 366 -0.82 32.52 7.35
CA ARG A 366 -1.49 33.77 6.90
C ARG A 366 -2.44 33.59 5.72
N LEU A 367 -2.66 32.37 5.21
CA LEU A 367 -3.53 32.11 4.06
C LEU A 367 -4.97 31.66 4.39
N LYS A 368 -5.37 31.62 5.67
CA LYS A 368 -6.76 31.29 6.04
C LYS A 368 -7.77 32.43 5.83
N SER A 369 -7.32 33.66 5.53
CA SER A 369 -8.23 34.80 5.26
C SER A 369 -8.23 35.30 3.80
N VAL A 370 -7.51 34.63 2.89
CA VAL A 370 -7.59 34.94 1.45
C VAL A 370 -8.15 33.75 0.71
N ASN A 371 -9.48 33.73 0.62
CA ASN A 371 -10.23 33.27 -0.55
C ASN A 371 -9.86 31.85 -1.05
N GLY A 372 -10.42 30.85 -0.36
CA GLY A 372 -10.30 29.41 -0.70
C GLY A 372 -10.80 29.03 -2.10
N TRP A 373 -11.55 29.91 -2.78
CA TRP A 373 -11.93 29.71 -4.19
C TRP A 373 -10.75 29.65 -5.17
N ILE A 374 -9.60 30.29 -4.88
CA ILE A 374 -8.44 30.33 -5.82
C ILE A 374 -7.71 28.99 -5.82
N VAL A 375 -7.58 28.35 -4.66
CA VAL A 375 -6.98 27.02 -4.52
C VAL A 375 -7.87 25.95 -5.14
N GLY A 376 -9.19 26.07 -4.98
CA GLY A 376 -10.17 25.20 -5.66
C GLY A 376 -10.13 25.33 -7.18
N LEU A 377 -9.96 26.55 -7.70
CA LEU A 377 -9.87 26.79 -9.14
C LEU A 377 -8.57 26.24 -9.74
N GLY A 378 -7.45 26.34 -9.02
CA GLY A 378 -6.17 25.74 -9.43
C GLY A 378 -6.23 24.21 -9.50
N LEU A 379 -6.85 23.57 -8.50
CA LEU A 379 -7.02 22.12 -8.48
C LEU A 379 -7.98 21.63 -9.58
N ALA A 380 -9.08 22.36 -9.81
CA ALA A 380 -10.02 22.06 -10.89
C ALA A 380 -9.38 22.21 -12.28
N LEU A 381 -8.49 23.20 -12.46
CA LEU A 381 -7.77 23.40 -13.73
C LEU A 381 -6.74 22.29 -13.97
N LEU A 382 -6.05 21.81 -12.92
CA LEU A 382 -5.14 20.66 -13.01
C LEU A 382 -5.88 19.35 -13.30
N ILE A 383 -7.04 19.12 -12.69
CA ILE A 383 -7.87 17.94 -12.99
C ILE A 383 -8.43 18.04 -14.41
N SER A 384 -8.86 19.23 -14.85
CA SER A 384 -9.34 19.45 -16.21
C SER A 384 -8.24 19.25 -17.27
N THR A 385 -6.99 19.66 -17.01
CA THR A 385 -5.88 19.42 -17.94
C THR A 385 -5.47 17.95 -17.97
N ALA A 386 -5.50 17.25 -16.82
CA ALA A 386 -5.26 15.81 -16.76
C ALA A 386 -6.33 14.98 -17.49
N ILE A 387 -7.62 15.35 -17.39
CA ILE A 387 -8.71 14.71 -18.13
C ILE A 387 -8.60 15.04 -19.63
N TRP A 388 -8.16 16.24 -20.00
CA TRP A 388 -7.99 16.63 -21.40
C TRP A 388 -6.80 15.95 -22.09
N THR A 389 -5.69 15.75 -21.39
CA THR A 389 -4.52 15.03 -21.95
C THR A 389 -4.79 13.54 -22.09
N THR A 390 -5.46 12.92 -21.12
CA THR A 390 -5.83 11.49 -21.17
C THR A 390 -6.93 11.21 -22.19
N SER A 391 -7.91 12.10 -22.36
CA SER A 391 -8.95 11.95 -23.39
C SER A 391 -8.48 12.18 -24.83
N ARG A 392 -7.33 12.84 -25.05
CA ARG A 392 -6.71 12.92 -26.38
C ARG A 392 -5.98 11.65 -26.78
N LEU A 393 -5.51 10.85 -25.83
CA LEU A 393 -4.83 9.57 -26.10
C LEU A 393 -5.81 8.46 -26.50
N THR A 394 -7.10 8.56 -26.15
CA THR A 394 -8.11 7.54 -26.45
C THR A 394 -9.01 7.86 -27.66
N ARG A 395 -8.78 9.00 -28.35
CA ARG A 395 -9.51 9.38 -29.59
C ARG A 395 -8.79 9.01 -30.89
N SER A 396 -7.80 8.12 -30.81
CA SER A 396 -7.32 7.38 -31.98
C SER A 396 -8.33 6.28 -32.29
N LYS A 397 -9.49 6.65 -32.85
CA LYS A 397 -10.33 5.69 -33.57
C LYS A 397 -9.41 4.99 -34.57
N THR A 398 -9.13 3.73 -34.30
CA THR A 398 -8.57 2.74 -35.22
C THR A 398 -9.47 2.68 -36.46
N ARG A 399 -9.25 3.63 -37.37
CA ARG A 399 -9.53 3.43 -38.79
C ARG A 399 -8.45 2.46 -39.26
N LEU A 400 -8.75 1.18 -39.09
CA LEU A 400 -8.08 0.10 -39.78
C LEU A 400 -7.89 0.51 -41.25
N PRO A 401 -6.70 0.32 -41.85
CA PRO A 401 -6.56 0.47 -43.28
C PRO A 401 -7.53 -0.52 -43.94
N ALA A 402 -8.41 0.01 -44.79
CA ALA A 402 -9.29 -0.79 -45.61
C ALA A 402 -8.45 -1.86 -46.32
N VAL A 403 -8.81 -3.12 -46.09
CA VAL A 403 -8.38 -4.25 -46.91
C VAL A 403 -8.71 -3.88 -48.35
N ILE A 404 -7.68 -3.68 -49.17
CA ILE A 404 -7.83 -3.55 -50.61
C ILE A 404 -8.20 -4.95 -51.07
N SER A 405 -9.48 -5.15 -51.32
CA SER A 405 -9.98 -6.32 -52.03
C SER A 405 -9.29 -6.34 -53.39
N GLU A 406 -8.51 -7.38 -53.61
CA GLU A 406 -7.90 -7.76 -54.87
C GLU A 406 -9.04 -8.05 -55.86
N SER A 407 -9.53 -7.01 -56.52
CA SER A 407 -10.51 -7.08 -57.59
C SER A 407 -9.76 -7.29 -58.90
N GLU A 408 -10.01 -8.43 -59.50
CA GLU A 408 -9.57 -8.89 -60.81
C GLU A 408 -9.61 -7.80 -61.90
N GLU A 409 -8.53 -7.83 -62.69
CA GLU A 409 -8.52 -7.75 -64.15
C GLU A 409 -9.43 -6.71 -64.83
N ALA A 410 -8.91 -5.49 -64.97
CA ALA A 410 -9.20 -4.69 -66.15
C ALA A 410 -7.90 -4.06 -66.65
N GLY A 411 -7.46 -4.53 -67.82
CA GLY A 411 -6.24 -4.10 -68.48
C GLY A 411 -6.23 -2.59 -68.68
N PHE A 412 -5.30 -1.92 -68.00
CA PHE A 412 -5.00 -0.52 -68.24
C PHE A 412 -3.67 -0.41 -68.97
N SER A 413 -3.78 0.15 -70.17
CA SER A 413 -2.73 0.35 -71.15
C SER A 413 -1.55 1.15 -70.59
N SER A 414 -0.38 0.56 -70.79
CA SER A 414 0.95 1.15 -70.74
C SER A 414 1.04 2.50 -71.49
N GLY A 415 1.60 3.51 -70.82
CA GLY A 415 2.30 4.61 -71.47
C GLY A 415 1.93 6.01 -71.00
N ALA A 416 2.37 6.41 -69.79
CA ALA A 416 2.68 7.81 -69.40
C ALA A 416 2.95 8.00 -67.88
N GLY A 417 2.66 7.03 -67.01
CA GLY A 417 2.67 7.22 -65.54
C GLY A 417 3.92 6.77 -64.77
N ARG A 418 5.13 6.78 -65.37
CA ARG A 418 6.35 6.34 -64.65
C ARG A 418 6.84 7.33 -63.60
N ASP A 419 6.51 8.61 -63.72
CA ASP A 419 7.04 9.63 -62.81
C ASP A 419 6.23 9.75 -61.51
N GLU A 420 4.90 9.52 -61.53
CA GLU A 420 4.06 9.63 -60.32
C GLU A 420 4.37 8.57 -59.25
N ASN A 421 4.68 7.33 -59.66
CA ASN A 421 5.05 6.28 -58.72
C ASN A 421 6.38 6.58 -57.99
N THR A 422 7.31 7.28 -58.62
CA THR A 422 8.59 7.65 -57.97
C THR A 422 8.40 8.72 -56.89
N VAL A 423 7.45 9.64 -57.09
CA VAL A 423 7.11 10.68 -56.12
C VAL A 423 6.43 10.07 -54.89
N LEU A 424 5.51 9.11 -55.10
CA LEU A 424 4.81 8.43 -54.00
C LEU A 424 5.77 7.60 -53.14
N ILE A 425 6.65 6.81 -53.77
CA ILE A 425 7.64 5.98 -53.05
C ILE A 425 8.57 6.87 -52.22
N ARG A 426 8.96 8.04 -52.75
CA ARG A 426 9.79 9.01 -52.01
C ARG A 426 9.06 9.59 -50.82
N ALA A 427 7.79 9.99 -50.98
CA ALA A 427 6.97 10.53 -49.90
C ALA A 427 6.72 9.50 -48.77
N LEU A 428 6.49 8.23 -49.12
CA LEU A 428 6.33 7.14 -48.14
C LEU A 428 7.64 6.86 -47.40
N ARG A 429 8.77 6.81 -48.12
CA ARG A 429 10.10 6.66 -47.51
C ARG A 429 10.38 7.80 -46.53
N ASP A 430 10.19 9.04 -46.94
CA ASP A 430 10.48 10.20 -46.09
C ASP A 430 9.59 10.18 -44.82
N ARG A 431 8.32 9.79 -44.95
CA ARG A 431 7.41 9.65 -43.79
C ARG A 431 7.82 8.53 -42.84
N THR A 432 8.24 7.38 -43.34
CA THR A 432 8.71 6.26 -42.49
C THR A 432 10.01 6.60 -41.78
N VAL A 433 10.96 7.23 -42.47
CA VAL A 433 12.22 7.70 -41.85
C VAL A 433 11.94 8.74 -40.79
N GLN A 434 11.01 9.68 -41.04
CA GLN A 434 10.63 10.70 -40.06
C GLN A 434 9.94 10.09 -38.83
N ALA A 435 9.06 9.10 -39.02
CA ALA A 435 8.42 8.38 -37.92
C ALA A 435 9.41 7.59 -37.07
N LEU A 436 10.36 6.89 -37.71
CA LEU A 436 11.40 6.14 -37.02
C LEU A 436 12.31 7.08 -36.21
N TYR A 437 12.62 8.25 -36.76
CA TYR A 437 13.43 9.26 -36.10
C TYR A 437 12.72 9.92 -34.91
N SER A 438 11.39 10.15 -35.00
CA SER A 438 10.61 10.60 -33.83
C SER A 438 10.55 9.55 -32.74
N GLN A 439 10.32 8.28 -33.10
CA GLN A 439 10.29 7.17 -32.12
C GLN A 439 11.64 6.98 -31.43
N HIS A 440 12.74 7.04 -32.18
CA HIS A 440 14.07 6.94 -31.58
C HIS A 440 14.37 8.12 -30.64
N ARG A 441 13.93 9.34 -30.96
CA ARG A 441 14.05 10.49 -30.05
C ARG A 441 13.24 10.32 -28.78
N GLU A 442 12.02 9.80 -28.88
CA GLU A 442 11.18 9.51 -27.71
C GLU A 442 11.82 8.42 -26.84
N PHE A 443 12.34 7.35 -27.44
CA PHE A 443 13.06 6.30 -26.73
C PHE A 443 14.28 6.84 -25.99
N LEU A 444 15.12 7.66 -26.65
CA LEU A 444 16.27 8.29 -26.00
C LEU A 444 15.87 9.26 -24.88
N ALA A 445 14.71 9.92 -25.00
CA ALA A 445 14.18 10.76 -23.93
C ALA A 445 13.75 9.92 -22.71
N HIS A 446 13.14 8.75 -22.95
CA HIS A 446 12.79 7.80 -21.90
C HIS A 446 14.02 7.21 -21.21
N GLU A 447 15.07 6.84 -21.96
CA GLU A 447 16.33 6.37 -21.35
C GLU A 447 16.99 7.45 -20.48
N ARG A 448 16.99 8.70 -20.93
CA ARG A 448 17.48 9.83 -20.11
C ARG A 448 16.66 10.03 -18.86
N SER A 449 15.34 9.96 -18.94
CA SER A 449 14.47 10.09 -17.77
C SER A 449 14.65 8.92 -16.80
N ALA A 450 14.78 7.68 -17.30
CA ALA A 450 15.03 6.50 -16.48
C ALA A 450 16.39 6.60 -15.76
N THR A 451 17.45 7.04 -16.45
CA THR A 451 18.78 7.23 -15.83
C THR A 451 18.80 8.36 -14.80
N GLU A 452 18.01 9.41 -14.98
CA GLU A 452 17.85 10.48 -13.98
C GLU A 452 17.12 9.98 -12.73
N LEU A 453 16.05 9.20 -12.90
CA LEU A 453 15.35 8.56 -11.79
C LEU A 453 16.24 7.57 -11.03
N LEU A 454 17.05 6.77 -11.73
CA LEU A 454 18.01 5.86 -11.08
C LEU A 454 19.03 6.63 -10.23
N LYS A 455 19.53 7.77 -10.72
CA LYS A 455 20.40 8.64 -9.93
C LYS A 455 19.70 9.24 -8.71
N ASP A 456 18.43 9.62 -8.84
CA ASP A 456 17.65 10.09 -7.69
C ASP A 456 17.49 8.98 -6.63
N PHE A 457 17.17 7.75 -7.05
CA PHE A 457 17.09 6.61 -6.15
C PHE A 457 18.44 6.30 -5.49
N GLU A 458 19.54 6.31 -6.24
CA GLU A 458 20.89 6.12 -5.69
C GLU A 458 21.22 7.18 -4.63
N ASN A 459 20.90 8.45 -4.89
CA ASN A 459 21.08 9.53 -3.92
C ASN A 459 20.20 9.36 -2.67
N ARG A 460 18.95 8.89 -2.83
CA ARG A 460 18.03 8.63 -1.70
C ARG A 460 18.51 7.45 -0.86
N ILE A 461 19.00 6.38 -1.49
CA ILE A 461 19.60 5.23 -0.80
C ILE A 461 20.86 5.67 -0.03
N ALA A 462 21.76 6.41 -0.68
CA ALA A 462 22.96 6.94 -0.04
C ALA A 462 22.66 7.87 1.16
N THR A 463 21.49 8.51 1.17
CA THR A 463 21.04 9.34 2.30
C THR A 463 20.37 8.52 3.41
N LEU A 464 19.71 7.41 3.07
CA LEU A 464 18.99 6.57 4.02
C LEU A 464 19.90 5.60 4.77
N GLU A 465 20.91 5.04 4.10
CA GLU A 465 21.87 4.11 4.69
C GLU A 465 22.54 4.64 5.98
N PRO A 466 23.10 5.86 6.03
CA PRO A 466 23.72 6.37 7.26
C PRO A 466 22.69 6.59 8.38
N ARG A 467 21.44 6.96 8.04
CA ARG A 467 20.36 7.12 9.04
C ARG A 467 19.94 5.79 9.64
N ALA A 468 19.92 4.73 8.85
CA ALA A 468 19.63 3.39 9.34
C ALA A 468 20.76 2.88 10.26
N GLN A 469 22.02 3.06 9.84
CA GLN A 469 23.19 2.71 10.64
C GLN A 469 23.23 3.48 11.98
N GLU A 470 22.93 4.78 11.98
CA GLU A 470 22.87 5.57 13.22
C GLU A 470 21.77 5.06 14.18
N LYS A 471 20.60 4.66 13.65
CA LYS A 471 19.53 4.08 14.46
C LYS A 471 19.93 2.73 15.04
N ILE A 472 20.55 1.85 14.24
CA ILE A 472 21.04 0.55 14.70
C ILE A 472 22.06 0.77 15.83
N HIS A 473 23.03 1.65 15.62
CA HIS A 473 24.04 1.94 16.64
C HIS A 473 23.43 2.51 17.93
N ARG A 474 22.40 3.37 17.82
CA ARG A 474 21.66 3.87 18.97
C ARG A 474 20.95 2.75 19.74
N TYR A 475 20.38 1.78 19.04
CA TYR A 475 19.73 0.63 19.67
C TYR A 475 20.75 -0.32 20.30
N GLU A 476 21.89 -0.56 19.66
CA GLU A 476 23.00 -1.35 20.24
C GLU A 476 23.48 -0.75 21.56
N LEU A 477 23.74 0.56 21.59
CA LEU A 477 24.11 1.28 22.82
C LEU A 477 23.01 1.20 23.89
N LYS A 478 21.74 1.24 23.47
CA LYS A 478 20.62 1.13 24.40
C LYS A 478 20.49 -0.29 24.97
N ILE A 479 20.77 -1.32 24.17
CA ILE A 479 20.79 -2.71 24.61
C ILE A 479 21.93 -2.91 25.61
N GLU A 480 23.14 -2.43 25.31
CA GLU A 480 24.30 -2.53 26.23
C GLU A 480 24.00 -1.83 27.57
N GLU A 481 23.37 -0.66 27.55
CA GLU A 481 22.94 0.05 28.76
C GLU A 481 21.89 -0.75 29.55
N LEU A 482 20.91 -1.36 28.87
CA LEU A 482 19.89 -2.19 29.52
C LEU A 482 20.48 -3.48 30.11
N GLU A 483 21.42 -4.12 29.41
CA GLU A 483 22.15 -5.29 29.91
C GLU A 483 22.97 -4.95 31.16
N ARG A 484 23.59 -3.77 31.19
CA ARG A 484 24.28 -3.27 32.39
C ARG A 484 23.32 -3.04 33.55
N GLN A 485 22.17 -2.41 33.30
CA GLN A 485 21.14 -2.20 34.33
C GLN A 485 20.60 -3.52 34.88
N LEU A 486 20.40 -4.53 34.02
CA LEU A 486 20.01 -5.88 34.44
C LEU A 486 21.10 -6.53 35.31
N ALA A 487 22.37 -6.46 34.92
CA ALA A 487 23.47 -7.02 35.70
C ALA A 487 23.60 -6.37 37.10
N ASP A 488 23.42 -5.05 37.18
CA ASP A 488 23.42 -4.32 38.46
C ASP A 488 22.22 -4.72 39.34
N LYS A 489 21.02 -4.84 38.75
CA LYS A 489 19.81 -5.29 39.45
C LYS A 489 19.90 -6.73 39.94
N GLU A 490 20.52 -7.61 39.17
CA GLU A 490 20.79 -8.97 39.63
C GLU A 490 21.79 -9.00 40.79
N ALA A 491 22.80 -8.11 40.79
CA ALA A 491 23.74 -7.99 41.91
C ALA A 491 23.03 -7.54 43.19
N GLU A 492 22.18 -6.51 43.10
CA GLU A 492 21.34 -6.05 44.22
C GLU A 492 20.41 -7.18 44.72
N ASN A 493 19.77 -7.90 43.81
CA ASN A 493 18.87 -9.01 44.19
C ASN A 493 19.63 -10.15 44.88
N ARG A 494 20.83 -10.51 44.39
CA ARG A 494 21.71 -11.48 45.06
C ARG A 494 22.08 -11.05 46.48
N GLU A 495 22.31 -9.75 46.72
CA GLU A 495 22.58 -9.23 48.06
C GLU A 495 21.35 -9.26 48.97
N LEU A 496 20.17 -8.90 48.46
CA LEU A 496 18.90 -9.00 49.20
C LEU A 496 18.62 -10.44 49.64
N ILE A 497 18.80 -11.41 48.75
CA ILE A 497 18.63 -12.83 49.06
C ILE A 497 19.63 -13.28 50.13
N ARG A 498 20.90 -12.86 50.07
CA ARG A 498 21.89 -13.16 51.13
C ARG A 498 21.47 -12.59 52.48
N ASN A 499 21.03 -11.34 52.52
CA ASN A 499 20.57 -10.69 53.75
C ASN A 499 19.32 -11.39 54.33
N GLN A 500 18.39 -11.84 53.49
CA GLN A 500 17.21 -12.59 53.91
C GLN A 500 17.56 -14.00 54.42
N ILE A 501 18.54 -14.67 53.80
CA ILE A 501 19.06 -15.95 54.32
C ILE A 501 19.76 -15.74 55.67
N GLU A 502 20.50 -14.64 55.84
CA GLU A 502 21.13 -14.34 57.12
C GLU A 502 20.12 -13.98 58.22
N SER A 503 19.07 -13.21 57.91
CA SER A 503 18.03 -12.87 58.88
C SER A 503 17.27 -14.12 59.34
N THR A 504 16.86 -14.97 58.39
CA THR A 504 16.19 -16.25 58.70
C THR A 504 17.08 -17.19 59.49
N ARG A 505 18.38 -17.29 59.17
CA ARG A 505 19.35 -18.04 60.00
C ARG A 505 19.46 -17.50 61.42
N ARG A 506 19.45 -16.18 61.60
CA ARG A 506 19.48 -15.55 62.94
C ARG A 506 18.19 -15.81 63.71
N GLU A 507 17.03 -15.81 63.05
CA GLU A 507 15.73 -16.15 63.67
C GLU A 507 15.71 -17.62 64.12
N ILE A 508 16.09 -18.55 63.25
CA ILE A 508 16.19 -19.98 63.60
C ILE A 508 17.16 -20.19 64.78
N ALA A 509 18.30 -19.49 64.82
CA ALA A 509 19.25 -19.59 65.94
C ALA A 509 18.69 -19.03 67.26
N ARG A 510 17.83 -18.01 67.20
CA ARG A 510 17.13 -17.49 68.40
C ARG A 510 16.07 -18.48 68.88
N GLU A 511 15.30 -19.08 67.97
CA GLU A 511 14.30 -20.10 68.33
C GLU A 511 14.99 -21.33 68.95
N LEU A 512 16.07 -21.83 68.34
CA LEU A 512 16.84 -22.96 68.87
C LEU A 512 17.48 -22.66 70.24
N SER A 513 17.93 -21.43 70.48
CA SER A 513 18.46 -21.06 71.80
C SER A 513 17.35 -20.86 72.83
N GLY A 514 16.18 -20.33 72.46
CA GLY A 514 15.00 -20.21 73.32
C GLY A 514 14.43 -21.55 73.79
N VAL A 515 14.33 -22.54 72.89
CA VAL A 515 13.81 -23.89 73.21
C VAL A 515 14.71 -24.64 74.21
N ASN A 516 16.01 -24.36 74.25
CA ASN A 516 16.92 -24.95 75.23
C ASN A 516 16.81 -24.34 76.64
N PHE A 517 16.15 -23.19 76.81
CA PHE A 517 15.90 -22.60 78.13
C PHE A 517 14.59 -23.06 78.77
N GLU A 518 13.62 -23.60 78.02
CA GLU A 518 12.37 -24.12 78.57
C GLU A 518 12.43 -25.59 79.01
N ASN A 519 13.51 -26.32 78.68
CA ASN A 519 13.69 -27.74 79.01
C ASN A 519 14.72 -28.02 80.13
N ASN A 520 15.11 -26.99 80.89
CA ASN A 520 15.91 -27.08 82.13
C ASN A 520 15.16 -26.37 83.25
#